data_AF-A0A0C5XGE0-F1
#
_entry.id   AF-A0A0C5XGE0-F1
#
_cell.length_a   1.000
_cell.length_b   1.000
_cell.length_c   1.000
_cell.angle_alpha   90.00
_cell.angle_beta   90.00
_cell.angle_gamma   90.00
#
_symmetry.space_group_name_H-M   'P 1'
#
loop_
_entity.id
_entity.type
_entity.pdbx_description
1 polymer ?
#
loop_
_entity_poly.entity_id
_entity_poly.type
_entity_poly.pdbx_seq_one_letter_code
_entity_poly.pdbx_strand_id
1 'polypeptide(L)'
;MPVTGWKLDRNVRAQLLERFPPTWPDVIADHVTLHAGASANEPLPAQEAAEIVGRVDDGEGLQALIVSIDGSTDRPDGSTYHITWSLDRSRGRKAVQSNDVIAERGWEPLPTPVPIYIQPARF
;
A
#
# COMPACT_ATOMS: atom_id res chain seq x y z
N MET A 1 16.43 -7.75 -5.63
CA MET A 1 16.47 -8.22 -4.23
C MET A 1 15.04 -8.45 -3.79
N PRO A 2 14.74 -9.48 -3.00
CA PRO A 2 13.36 -9.79 -2.65
C PRO A 2 12.78 -8.70 -1.74
N VAL A 3 11.48 -8.52 -1.82
CA VAL A 3 10.70 -7.64 -0.95
C VAL A 3 9.86 -8.52 -0.03
N THR A 4 9.81 -8.19 1.25
CA THR A 4 8.88 -8.80 2.21
C THR A 4 7.77 -7.81 2.57
N GLY A 5 6.60 -8.35 2.89
CA GLY A 5 5.43 -7.57 3.24
C GLY A 5 4.19 -8.45 3.20
N TRP A 6 3.10 -7.89 2.68
CA TRP A 6 1.83 -8.61 2.61
C TRP A 6 1.12 -8.38 1.29
N LYS A 7 0.55 -9.46 0.73
CA LYS A 7 -0.32 -9.41 -0.45
C LYS A 7 -1.77 -9.19 -0.01
N LEU A 8 -2.52 -8.49 -0.85
CA LEU A 8 -3.97 -8.50 -0.76
C LEU A 8 -4.50 -9.83 -1.30
N ASP A 9 -5.40 -10.47 -0.55
CA ASP A 9 -6.20 -11.54 -1.09
C ASP A 9 -7.01 -11.04 -2.31
N ARG A 10 -7.22 -11.90 -3.32
CA ARG A 10 -7.88 -11.49 -4.57
C ARG A 10 -9.31 -11.01 -4.37
N ASN A 11 -10.05 -11.61 -3.43
CA ASN A 11 -11.42 -11.20 -3.13
C ASN A 11 -11.44 -9.88 -2.38
N VAL A 12 -10.52 -9.71 -1.42
CA VAL A 12 -10.32 -8.43 -0.71
C VAL A 12 -9.98 -7.33 -1.71
N ARG A 13 -9.04 -7.59 -2.63
CA ARG A 13 -8.67 -6.65 -3.69
C ARG A 13 -9.87 -6.22 -4.55
N ALA A 14 -10.70 -7.18 -4.97
CA ALA A 14 -11.87 -6.88 -5.79
C ALA A 14 -12.87 -5.96 -5.05
N GLN A 15 -13.19 -6.29 -3.79
CA GLN A 15 -14.08 -5.46 -2.96
C GLN A 15 -13.52 -4.06 -2.72
N LEU A 16 -12.22 -3.96 -2.49
CA LEU A 16 -11.56 -2.67 -2.29
C LEU A 16 -11.55 -1.83 -3.58
N LEU A 17 -11.42 -2.43 -4.77
CA LEU A 17 -11.49 -1.71 -6.04
C LEU A 17 -12.88 -1.13 -6.33
N GLU A 18 -13.94 -1.79 -5.88
CA GLU A 18 -15.29 -1.23 -5.93
C GLU A 18 -15.45 -0.06 -4.95
N ARG A 19 -14.90 -0.19 -3.74
CA ARG A 19 -15.01 0.83 -2.68
C ARG A 19 -14.12 2.04 -2.91
N PHE A 20 -12.93 1.84 -3.47
CA PHE A 20 -11.94 2.85 -3.76
C PHE A 20 -11.63 2.79 -5.27
N PRO A 21 -12.46 3.41 -6.12
CA PRO A 21 -12.22 3.42 -7.56
C PRO A 21 -10.84 4.03 -7.88
N PRO A 22 -10.01 3.35 -8.71
CA PRO A 22 -8.76 3.90 -9.20
C PRO A 22 -8.96 5.23 -9.94
N THR A 23 -8.20 6.26 -9.57
CA THR A 23 -8.17 7.53 -10.34
C THR A 23 -7.37 7.39 -11.63
N TRP A 24 -6.31 6.57 -11.60
CA TRP A 24 -5.34 6.46 -12.69
C TRP A 24 -5.45 5.11 -13.43
N PRO A 25 -5.07 5.07 -14.72
CA PRO A 25 -5.38 3.93 -15.59
C PRO A 25 -4.65 2.63 -15.25
N ASP A 26 -3.43 2.71 -14.70
CA ASP A 26 -2.65 1.53 -14.33
C ASP A 26 -2.93 1.12 -12.88
N VAL A 27 -3.84 0.18 -12.71
CA VAL A 27 -4.20 -0.38 -11.39
C VAL A 27 -3.08 -1.28 -10.88
N ILE A 28 -2.59 -1.00 -9.66
CA ILE A 28 -1.64 -1.84 -8.94
C ILE A 28 -2.43 -2.66 -7.90
N ALA A 29 -2.81 -2.04 -6.78
CA ALA A 29 -3.69 -2.59 -5.75
C ALA A 29 -3.33 -4.04 -5.35
N ASP A 30 -2.07 -4.27 -4.96
CA ASP A 30 -1.52 -5.64 -4.87
C ASP A 30 -0.93 -5.98 -3.49
N HIS A 31 -0.13 -5.10 -2.90
CA HIS A 31 0.59 -5.42 -1.66
C HIS A 31 0.86 -4.19 -0.78
N VAL A 32 1.18 -4.47 0.48
CA VAL A 32 1.84 -3.57 1.42
C VAL A 32 3.29 -4.01 1.56
N THR A 33 4.23 -3.08 1.47
CA THR A 33 5.66 -3.38 1.66
C THR A 33 6.04 -3.26 3.13
N LEU A 34 6.80 -4.22 3.66
CA LEU A 34 7.49 -4.10 4.95
C LEU A 34 8.93 -3.67 4.73
N HIS A 35 9.70 -4.48 3.99
CA HIS A 35 11.13 -4.30 3.81
C HIS A 35 11.53 -4.63 2.38
N ALA A 36 12.07 -3.63 1.68
CA ALA A 36 12.68 -3.82 0.38
C ALA A 36 14.15 -4.23 0.55
N GLY A 37 14.60 -5.24 -0.20
CA GLY A 37 15.97 -5.72 -0.07
C GLY A 37 16.19 -6.77 1.02
N ALA A 38 15.13 -7.44 1.44
CA ALA A 38 15.16 -8.50 2.43
C ALA A 38 16.13 -9.63 2.03
N SER A 39 16.60 -10.40 3.01
CA SER A 39 17.33 -11.64 2.70
C SER A 39 16.37 -12.77 2.33
N ALA A 40 16.83 -13.77 1.57
CA ALA A 40 16.00 -14.92 1.19
C ALA A 40 15.51 -15.76 2.40
N ASN A 41 16.17 -15.64 3.56
CA ASN A 41 15.85 -16.38 4.78
C ASN A 41 15.18 -15.50 5.85
N GLU A 42 14.94 -14.22 5.55
CA GLU A 42 14.29 -13.31 6.49
C GLU A 42 12.86 -13.77 6.77
N PRO A 43 12.44 -13.92 8.04
CA PRO A 43 11.09 -14.37 8.35
C PRO A 43 10.05 -13.42 7.75
N LEU A 44 8.94 -13.99 7.29
CA LEU A 44 7.79 -13.19 6.90
C LEU A 44 7.17 -12.54 8.14
N PRO A 45 6.53 -11.37 7.99
CA PRO A 45 5.71 -10.83 9.06
C PRO A 45 4.59 -11.80 9.47
N ALA A 46 4.13 -11.70 10.72
CA ALA A 46 3.10 -12.60 11.25
C ALA A 46 1.68 -12.05 11.13
N GLN A 47 1.54 -10.73 10.90
CA GLN A 47 0.25 -10.05 10.88
C GLN A 47 -0.57 -10.51 9.69
N GLU A 48 -1.84 -10.81 9.92
CA GLU A 48 -2.81 -11.17 8.87
C GLU A 48 -4.00 -10.19 8.79
N ALA A 49 -4.04 -9.21 9.68
CA ALA A 49 -5.07 -8.19 9.73
C ALA A 49 -4.46 -6.80 9.66
N ALA A 50 -5.15 -5.90 8.98
CA ALA A 50 -4.80 -4.50 8.88
C ALA A 50 -6.05 -3.65 8.63
N GLU A 51 -5.87 -2.33 8.65
CA GLU A 51 -6.94 -1.39 8.36
C GLU A 51 -6.47 -0.37 7.33
N ILE A 52 -7.29 -0.08 6.33
CA ILE A 52 -7.08 1.12 5.50
C ILE A 52 -7.63 2.31 6.28
N VAL A 53 -6.75 3.24 6.61
CA VAL A 53 -7.05 4.39 7.48
C VAL A 53 -7.03 5.72 6.74
N GLY A 54 -6.53 5.74 5.50
CA GLY A 54 -6.38 6.97 4.75
C GLY A 54 -6.13 6.74 3.28
N ARG A 55 -6.01 7.85 2.54
CA ARG A 55 -5.71 7.85 1.11
C ARG A 55 -4.89 9.08 0.73
N VAL A 56 -4.17 8.96 -0.37
CA VAL A 56 -3.52 10.09 -1.03
C VAL A 56 -3.66 9.93 -2.54
N ASP A 57 -3.90 11.05 -3.23
CA ASP A 57 -3.81 11.18 -4.67
C ASP A 57 -3.01 12.46 -4.94
N ASP A 58 -1.96 12.37 -5.74
CA ASP A 58 -1.11 13.53 -6.03
C ASP A 58 -1.71 14.46 -7.10
N GLY A 59 -2.80 14.05 -7.76
CA GLY A 59 -3.41 14.78 -8.88
C GLY A 59 -2.54 14.80 -10.14
N GLU A 60 -1.42 14.07 -10.14
CA GLU A 60 -0.37 14.13 -11.15
C GLU A 60 0.01 12.75 -11.71
N GLY A 61 -0.55 11.67 -11.18
CA GLY A 61 -0.43 10.34 -11.77
C GLY A 61 -0.26 9.22 -10.76
N LEU A 62 -0.42 9.44 -9.45
CA LEU A 62 -0.24 8.42 -8.44
C LEU A 62 -1.27 8.53 -7.32
N GLN A 63 -1.79 7.37 -6.95
CA GLN A 63 -2.72 7.19 -5.86
C GLN A 63 -2.25 6.06 -4.94
N ALA A 64 -2.40 6.24 -3.63
CA ALA A 64 -2.12 5.22 -2.63
C ALA A 64 -3.17 5.21 -1.51
N LEU A 65 -3.35 4.03 -0.90
CA LEU A 65 -4.15 3.84 0.30
C LEU A 65 -3.24 3.62 1.50
N ILE A 66 -3.49 4.30 2.60
CA ILE A 66 -2.69 4.23 3.82
C ILE A 66 -3.21 3.10 4.69
N VAL A 67 -2.28 2.29 5.18
CA VAL A 67 -2.58 1.09 5.95
C VAL A 67 -2.04 1.24 7.36
N SER A 68 -2.85 0.84 8.34
CA SER A 68 -2.44 0.62 9.72
C SER A 68 -2.27 -0.87 9.96
N ILE A 69 -1.13 -1.27 10.51
CA ILE A 69 -0.81 -2.64 10.90
C ILE A 69 -0.46 -2.60 12.40
N ASP A 70 -1.13 -3.43 13.20
CA ASP A 70 -1.02 -3.41 14.67
C ASP A 70 -1.19 -2.01 15.30
N GLY A 71 -2.08 -1.19 14.73
CA GLY A 71 -2.40 0.15 15.22
C GLY A 71 -1.41 1.24 14.82
N SER A 72 -0.42 0.94 13.98
CA SER A 72 0.54 1.93 13.48
C SER A 72 0.57 2.00 11.96
N THR A 73 0.70 3.22 11.44
CA THR A 73 0.99 3.47 10.02
C THR A 73 2.49 3.51 9.74
N ASP A 74 3.34 3.50 10.76
CA ASP A 74 4.78 3.72 10.63
C ASP A 74 5.50 2.42 10.26
N ARG A 75 6.33 2.50 9.22
CA ARG A 75 7.24 1.43 8.84
C ARG A 75 8.57 1.57 9.56
N PRO A 76 9.28 0.46 9.84
CA PRO A 76 10.60 0.49 10.48
C PRO A 76 11.66 1.31 9.73
N ASP A 77 11.50 1.51 8.43
CA ASP A 77 12.40 2.32 7.60
C ASP A 77 12.07 3.83 7.63
N GLY A 78 11.09 4.24 8.44
CA GLY A 78 10.63 5.63 8.56
C GLY A 78 9.60 6.04 7.50
N SER A 79 9.24 5.16 6.58
CA SER A 79 8.14 5.40 5.64
C SER A 79 6.78 5.04 6.25
N THR A 80 5.71 5.20 5.48
CA THR A 80 4.34 4.85 5.90
C THR A 80 3.90 3.55 5.23
N TYR A 81 3.21 2.67 5.95
CA TYR A 81 2.54 1.51 5.34
C TYR A 81 1.46 1.98 4.38
N HIS A 82 1.54 1.50 3.15
CA HIS A 82 0.59 1.85 2.11
C HIS A 82 0.49 0.76 1.05
N ILE A 83 -0.59 0.83 0.29
CA ILE A 83 -0.79 0.08 -0.95
C ILE A 83 -0.73 1.12 -2.07
N THR A 84 0.22 1.00 -2.99
CA THR A 84 0.13 1.74 -4.25
C THR A 84 -1.15 1.28 -4.95
N TRP A 85 -2.06 2.20 -5.17
CA TRP A 85 -3.41 1.87 -5.61
C TRP A 85 -3.52 1.90 -7.13
N SER A 86 -3.26 3.06 -7.71
CA SER A 86 -3.26 3.27 -9.15
C SER A 86 -2.20 4.31 -9.53
N LEU A 87 -1.71 4.22 -10.75
CA LEU A 87 -0.76 5.20 -11.29
C LEU A 87 -0.91 5.38 -12.80
N ASP A 88 -0.24 6.37 -13.36
CA ASP A 88 -0.17 6.62 -14.80
C ASP A 88 1.26 6.39 -15.30
N ARG A 89 1.49 5.20 -15.87
CA ARG A 89 2.81 4.83 -16.42
C ARG A 89 3.17 5.68 -17.63
N SER A 90 2.19 6.18 -18.37
CA SER A 90 2.44 7.05 -19.53
C SER A 90 3.06 8.39 -19.13
N ARG A 91 2.84 8.81 -17.88
CA ARG A 91 3.48 9.97 -17.24
C ARG A 91 4.80 9.63 -16.55
N GLY A 92 5.31 8.41 -16.71
CA GLY A 92 6.56 7.96 -16.10
C GLY A 92 6.43 7.61 -14.61
N ARG A 93 5.20 7.50 -14.06
CA ARG A 93 4.99 7.16 -12.66
C ARG A 93 5.38 5.71 -12.37
N LYS A 94 5.93 5.50 -11.17
CA LYS A 94 6.39 4.22 -10.63
C LYS A 94 5.84 4.06 -9.23
N ALA A 95 5.49 2.82 -8.87
CA ALA A 95 4.90 2.52 -7.57
C ALA A 95 5.76 3.02 -6.39
N VAL A 96 7.09 2.89 -6.47
CA VAL A 96 8.01 3.36 -5.41
C VAL A 96 7.86 4.85 -5.05
N GLN A 97 7.39 5.68 -5.99
CA GLN A 97 7.19 7.11 -5.77
C GLN A 97 6.02 7.43 -4.82
N SER A 98 5.21 6.44 -4.45
CA SER A 98 4.19 6.64 -3.41
C SER A 98 4.80 7.01 -2.06
N ASN A 99 6.02 6.57 -1.74
CA ASN A 99 6.72 6.98 -0.53
C ASN A 99 6.95 8.50 -0.53
N ASP A 100 7.46 9.04 -1.62
CA ASP A 100 7.76 10.47 -1.76
C ASP A 100 6.46 11.29 -1.69
N VAL A 101 5.41 10.86 -2.41
CA VAL A 101 4.10 11.51 -2.39
C VAL A 101 3.52 11.60 -0.97
N ILE A 102 3.59 10.49 -0.21
CA ILE A 102 3.09 10.45 1.17
C ILE A 102 3.94 11.36 2.08
N ALA A 103 5.26 11.34 1.94
CA ALA A 103 6.17 12.15 2.76
C ALA A 103 6.01 13.65 2.49
N GLU A 104 5.83 14.06 1.23
CA GLU A 104 5.73 15.47 0.83
C GLU A 104 4.35 16.07 1.10
N ARG A 105 3.28 15.30 0.88
CA ARG A 105 1.89 15.82 0.90
C ARG A 105 1.08 15.37 2.09
N GLY A 106 1.56 14.36 2.83
CA GLY A 106 0.75 13.66 3.81
C GLY A 106 -0.37 12.86 3.13
N TRP A 107 -1.45 12.63 3.87
CA TRP A 107 -2.59 11.84 3.42
C TRP A 107 -3.87 12.26 4.13
N GLU A 108 -5.00 11.99 3.50
CA GLU A 108 -6.33 12.28 4.05
C GLU A 108 -6.83 11.07 4.85
N PRO A 109 -7.22 11.25 6.12
CA PRO A 109 -7.81 10.15 6.90
C PRO A 109 -9.21 9.81 6.38
N LEU A 110 -9.53 8.51 6.42
CA LEU A 110 -10.88 8.06 6.16
C LEU A 110 -11.78 8.37 7.38
N PRO A 111 -13.05 8.74 7.17
CA PRO A 111 -14.00 8.92 8.27
C PRO A 111 -14.20 7.66 9.13
N THR A 112 -14.00 6.49 8.54
CA THR A 112 -14.06 5.20 9.22
C THR A 112 -13.01 4.27 8.61
N PRO A 113 -12.12 3.68 9.43
CA PRO A 113 -11.18 2.68 8.98
C PRO A 113 -11.86 1.49 8.30
N VAL A 114 -11.15 0.85 7.37
CA VAL A 114 -11.64 -0.32 6.63
C VAL A 114 -10.80 -1.53 6.98
N PRO A 115 -11.34 -2.49 7.76
CA PRO A 115 -10.59 -3.70 8.08
C PRO A 115 -10.39 -4.55 6.82
N ILE A 116 -9.17 -5.06 6.66
CA ILE A 116 -8.76 -5.90 5.54
C ILE A 116 -7.93 -7.08 6.03
N TYR A 117 -8.07 -8.21 5.34
CA TYR A 117 -7.18 -9.35 5.50
C TYR A 117 -5.98 -9.19 4.56
N ILE A 118 -4.79 -9.48 5.07
CA ILE A 118 -3.52 -9.38 4.35
C ILE A 118 -2.71 -10.66 4.54
N GLN A 119 -1.98 -11.09 3.52
CA GLN A 119 -1.26 -12.36 3.52
C GLN A 119 0.26 -12.12 3.54
N PRO A 120 0.98 -12.53 4.59
CA PRO A 120 2.43 -12.44 4.60
C PRO A 120 3.07 -13.05 3.35
N ALA A 121 3.96 -12.31 2.71
CA ALA A 121 4.50 -12.71 1.41
C ALA A 121 5.94 -12.20 1.18
N ARG A 122 6.63 -12.92 0.29
CA ARG A 122 7.87 -12.47 -0.35
C ARG A 122 7.67 -12.44 -1.86
N PHE A 123 8.11 -11.37 -2.51
CA PHE A 123 7.94 -11.15 -3.95
C PHE A 123 9.10 -10.36 -4.57
#